data_AF-A0A223E259-F1
#
_entry.id   AF-A0A223E259-F1
#
_cell.length_a   1.000
_cell.length_b   1.000
_cell.length_c   1.000
_cell.angle_alpha   90.00
_cell.angle_beta   90.00
_cell.angle_gamma   90.00
#
_symmetry.space_group_name_H-M   'P 1'
#
loop_
_entity.id
_entity.type
_entity.pdbx_description
1 polymer ?
#
loop_
_entity_poly.entity_id
_entity_poly.type
_entity_poly.pdbx_seq_one_letter_code
_entity_poly.pdbx_strand_id
1 'polypeptide(L)'
;MLKSTLIIMSILLVTIHFAILYFWMFDWQKLATKTGFISWFASILLGIFVYFAFQTFSRCDKAAVVIRNILLYSTLLTIFLACIAFIIEAITKAMP
;
A
#
# COMPACT_ATOMS: atom_id res chain seq x y z
N MET A 1 8.82 15.76 -16.97
CA MET A 1 8.34 16.18 -15.63
C MET A 1 7.44 15.12 -15.00
N LEU A 2 6.33 14.72 -15.64
CA LEU A 2 5.37 13.72 -15.13
C LEU A 2 6.00 12.41 -14.61
N LYS A 3 6.98 11.85 -15.33
CA LYS A 3 7.68 10.63 -14.94
C LYS A 3 8.47 10.76 -13.63
N SER A 4 9.13 11.90 -13.41
CA SER A 4 9.87 12.14 -12.16
C SER A 4 8.91 12.27 -10.98
N THR A 5 7.77 12.94 -11.19
CA THR A 5 6.69 13.02 -10.20
C THR A 5 6.16 11.63 -9.84
N LEU A 6 5.87 10.78 -10.83
CA LEU A 6 5.40 9.41 -10.59
C LEU A 6 6.39 8.58 -9.76
N ILE A 7 7.70 8.70 -10.07
CA ILE A 7 8.75 8.03 -9.30
C ILE A 7 8.77 8.50 -7.84
N ILE A 8 8.72 9.81 -7.61
CA ILE A 8 8.69 10.37 -6.26
C ILE A 8 7.45 9.89 -5.50
N MET A 9 6.28 9.89 -6.14
CA MET A 9 5.05 9.38 -5.53
C MET A 9 5.13 7.90 -5.20
N SER A 10 5.71 7.07 -6.08
CA SER A 10 5.92 5.65 -5.79
C SER A 10 6.84 5.42 -4.60
N ILE A 11 7.96 6.15 -4.52
CA ILE A 11 8.90 6.02 -3.40
C ILE A 11 8.19 6.38 -2.09
N LEU A 12 7.49 7.53 -2.06
CA LEU A 12 6.73 7.96 -0.89
C LEU A 12 5.69 6.91 -0.48
N LEU A 13 4.97 6.35 -1.45
CA LEU A 13 3.93 5.38 -1.17
C LEU A 13 4.48 4.03 -0.68
N VAL A 14 5.62 3.60 -1.23
CA VAL A 14 6.35 2.43 -0.71
C VAL A 14 6.78 2.67 0.75
N THR A 15 7.26 3.87 1.09
CA THR A 15 7.55 4.23 2.49
C THR A 15 6.32 4.13 3.39
N ILE A 16 5.15 4.57 2.91
CA ILE A 16 3.87 4.41 3.62
C ILE A 16 3.53 2.92 3.80
N HIS A 17 3.70 2.08 2.78
CA HIS A 17 3.48 0.63 2.91
C HIS A 17 4.40 -0.01 3.96
N PHE A 18 5.66 0.40 4.04
CA PHE A 18 6.56 -0.04 5.11
C PHE A 18 6.13 0.45 6.50
N ALA A 19 5.62 1.68 6.61
CA ALA A 19 5.08 2.20 7.87
C ALA A 19 3.84 1.42 8.32
N ILE A 20 2.95 1.05 7.38
CA ILE A 20 1.80 0.19 7.65
C ILE A 20 2.26 -1.18 8.12
N LEU A 21 3.24 -1.80 7.44
CA LEU A 21 3.80 -3.08 7.86
C LEU A 21 4.42 -3.00 9.26
N TYR A 22 5.15 -1.93 9.56
CA TYR A 22 5.74 -1.68 10.87
C TYR A 22 4.65 -1.58 11.95
N PHE A 23 3.64 -0.73 11.74
CA PHE A 23 2.55 -0.60 12.70
C PHE A 23 1.79 -1.92 12.85
N TRP A 24 1.61 -2.69 11.79
CA TRP A 24 0.93 -3.98 11.88
C TRP A 24 1.71 -4.97 12.77
N MET A 25 3.04 -4.97 12.69
CA MET A 25 3.89 -5.87 13.50
C MET A 25 4.06 -5.42 14.95
N PHE A 26 4.26 -4.13 15.20
CA PHE A 26 4.70 -3.63 16.51
C PHE A 26 3.63 -2.84 17.27
N ASP A 27 2.77 -2.11 16.56
CA ASP A 27 1.82 -1.14 17.14
C ASP A 27 0.42 -1.29 16.50
N TRP A 28 -0.09 -2.52 16.39
CA TRP A 28 -1.27 -2.82 15.57
C TRP A 28 -2.52 -2.02 15.99
N GLN A 29 -2.59 -1.62 17.27
CA GLN A 29 -3.64 -0.76 17.82
C GLN A 29 -3.76 0.59 17.11
N LYS A 30 -2.66 1.15 16.60
CA LYS A 30 -2.67 2.41 15.83
C LYS A 30 -3.40 2.25 14.49
N LEU A 31 -3.25 1.08 13.87
CA LEU A 31 -3.95 0.74 12.62
C LEU A 31 -5.41 0.33 12.87
N ALA A 32 -5.71 -0.34 13.99
CA ALA A 32 -7.05 -0.76 14.38
C ALA A 32 -7.98 0.38 14.85
N THR A 33 -7.74 1.60 14.37
CA THR A 33 -8.60 2.77 14.57
C THR A 33 -9.36 3.07 13.28
N LYS A 34 -10.50 3.78 13.36
CA LYS A 34 -11.23 4.23 12.15
C LYS A 34 -10.31 4.98 11.20
N THR A 35 -9.47 5.87 11.73
CA THR A 35 -8.47 6.64 10.96
C THR A 35 -7.37 5.75 10.38
N GLY A 36 -6.89 4.77 11.14
CA GLY A 36 -5.90 3.79 10.69
C GLY A 36 -6.40 3.00 9.49
N PHE A 37 -7.59 2.41 9.60
CA PHE A 37 -8.23 1.69 8.49
C PHE A 37 -8.47 2.56 7.25
N ILE A 38 -8.95 3.80 7.42
CA ILE A 38 -9.14 4.72 6.29
C ILE A 38 -7.80 5.02 5.61
N SER A 39 -6.74 5.31 6.39
CA SER A 39 -5.42 5.61 5.85
C SER A 39 -4.82 4.44 5.08
N TRP A 40 -5.01 3.23 5.60
CA TRP A 40 -4.55 1.99 4.99
C TRP A 40 -5.32 1.69 3.69
N PHE A 41 -6.65 1.82 3.71
CA PHE A 41 -7.46 1.66 2.50
C PHE A 41 -7.12 2.71 1.43
N ALA A 42 -6.92 3.97 1.83
CA ALA A 42 -6.52 5.04 0.93
C ALA A 42 -5.14 4.78 0.29
N SER A 43 -4.18 4.23 1.03
CA SER A 43 -2.85 3.90 0.47
C SER A 43 -2.95 2.82 -0.61
N ILE A 44 -3.81 1.81 -0.42
CA ILE A 44 -4.07 0.76 -1.40
C ILE A 44 -4.65 1.36 -2.69
N LEU A 45 -5.70 2.18 -2.57
CA LEU A 45 -6.32 2.84 -3.73
C LEU A 45 -5.31 3.70 -4.49
N LEU A 46 -4.49 4.46 -3.75
CA LEU A 46 -3.46 5.30 -4.35
C LEU A 46 -2.38 4.46 -5.05
N GLY A 47 -2.01 3.30 -4.51
CA GLY A 47 -1.05 2.38 -5.13
C GLY A 47 -1.53 1.83 -6.45
N ILE A 48 -2.81 1.43 -6.51
CA ILE A 48 -3.46 0.97 -7.74
C ILE A 48 -3.51 2.12 -8.76
N PHE A 49 -3.91 3.32 -8.34
CA PHE A 49 -3.97 4.48 -9.24
C PHE A 49 -2.59 4.84 -9.84
N VAL A 50 -1.55 4.91 -9.00
CA VAL A 50 -0.18 5.21 -9.45
C VAL A 50 0.35 4.10 -10.37
N TYR A 51 0.02 2.84 -10.11
CA TYR A 51 0.37 1.74 -11.00
C TYR A 51 -0.20 1.92 -12.42
N PHE A 52 -1.48 2.26 -12.54
CA PHE A 52 -2.09 2.53 -13.85
C PHE A 52 -1.47 3.76 -14.53
N ALA A 53 -1.14 4.81 -13.76
CA ALA A 53 -0.43 5.96 -14.31
C ALA A 53 0.96 5.58 -14.88
N PHE A 54 1.70 4.69 -14.21
CA PHE A 54 2.96 4.15 -14.75
C PHE A 54 2.76 3.39 -16.06
N GLN A 55 1.68 2.59 -16.16
CA GLN A 55 1.37 1.81 -17.35
C GLN A 55 1.07 2.71 -18.56
N THR A 56 0.37 3.82 -18.35
CA THR A 56 0.02 4.78 -19.40
C THR A 56 1.21 5.66 -19.83
N PHE A 57 2.03 6.12 -18.88
CA PHE A 57 2.99 7.20 -19.16
C PHE A 57 4.48 6.78 -19.24
N SER A 58 4.85 5.56 -18.85
CA SER A 58 6.27 5.18 -18.68
C SER A 58 6.66 3.81 -19.27
N ARG A 59 5.97 3.37 -20.33
CA ARG A 59 6.05 2.00 -20.87
C ARG A 59 7.45 1.55 -21.37
N CYS A 60 8.37 2.47 -21.65
CA CYS A 60 9.67 2.17 -22.30
C CYS A 60 10.92 2.43 -21.46
N ASP A 61 10.78 2.74 -20.16
CA ASP A 61 11.95 2.99 -19.30
C ASP A 61 12.19 1.84 -18.30
N LYS A 62 13.41 1.28 -18.32
CA LYS A 62 13.81 0.16 -17.45
C LYS A 62 13.70 0.49 -15.96
N ALA A 63 14.11 1.69 -15.54
CA ALA A 63 14.01 2.11 -14.14
C ALA A 63 12.54 2.31 -13.73
N ALA A 64 11.71 2.86 -14.62
CA ALA A 64 10.27 2.99 -14.37
C ALA A 64 9.57 1.63 -14.20
N VAL A 65 9.98 0.61 -14.97
CA VAL A 65 9.46 -0.76 -14.84
C VAL A 65 9.81 -1.37 -13.48
N VAL A 66 11.06 -1.20 -13.02
CA VAL A 66 11.50 -1.69 -11.71
C VAL A 66 10.68 -1.05 -10.59
N ILE A 67 10.56 0.28 -10.59
CA ILE A 67 9.81 1.03 -9.57
C ILE A 67 8.33 0.64 -9.58
N ARG A 68 7.74 0.50 -10.76
CA ARG A 68 6.35 0.03 -10.92
C ARG A 68 6.16 -1.35 -10.29
N ASN A 69 7.07 -2.29 -10.54
CA ASN A 69 6.97 -3.64 -9.98
C ASN A 69 7.11 -3.62 -8.45
N ILE A 70 8.05 -2.85 -7.90
CA ILE A 70 8.19 -2.67 -6.45
C ILE A 70 6.90 -2.11 -5.85
N LEU A 71 6.33 -1.07 -6.47
CA LEU A 71 5.07 -0.50 -6.02
C LEU A 71 3.95 -1.55 -6.05
N LEU A 72 3.83 -2.33 -7.12
CA LEU A 72 2.82 -3.38 -7.24
C LEU A 72 2.97 -4.43 -6.13
N TYR A 73 4.17 -4.96 -5.92
CA TYR A 73 4.41 -5.95 -4.87
C TYR A 73 4.14 -5.40 -3.47
N SER A 74 4.55 -4.16 -3.19
CA SER A 74 4.26 -3.52 -1.91
C SER A 74 2.75 -3.30 -1.70
N THR A 75 2.01 -2.93 -2.75
CA THR A 75 0.56 -2.75 -2.70
C THR A 75 -0.14 -4.10 -2.46
N LEU A 76 0.29 -5.16 -3.16
CA LEU A 76 -0.24 -6.51 -2.95
C LEU A 76 0.01 -7.02 -1.52
N LEU A 77 1.21 -6.79 -0.98
CA LEU A 77 1.52 -7.11 0.40
C LEU A 77 0.62 -6.34 1.38
N THR A 78 0.38 -5.07 1.10
CA THR A 78 -0.48 -4.20 1.92
C THR A 78 -1.95 -4.67 1.88
N ILE A 79 -2.43 -5.13 0.73
CA ILE A 79 -3.76 -5.77 0.59
C ILE A 79 -3.81 -7.09 1.35
N PHE A 80 -2.77 -7.92 1.24
CA PHE A 80 -2.70 -9.20 1.93
C PHE A 80 -2.74 -9.05 3.45
N LEU A 81 -1.99 -8.10 4.02
CA LEU A 81 -2.10 -7.78 5.45
C LEU A 81 -3.52 -7.30 5.81
N ALA A 82 -4.18 -6.54 4.95
CA ALA A 82 -5.54 -6.05 5.21
C ALA A 82 -6.53 -7.22 5.29
N CYS A 83 -6.41 -8.20 4.38
CA CYS A 83 -7.19 -9.44 4.44
C CYS A 83 -6.95 -10.20 5.75
N ILE A 84 -5.69 -10.36 6.18
CA ILE A 84 -5.37 -11.01 7.45
C ILE A 84 -5.99 -10.25 8.62
N ALA A 85 -5.82 -8.92 8.66
CA ALA A 85 -6.37 -8.08 9.72
C ALA A 85 -7.90 -8.22 9.82
N PHE A 86 -8.59 -8.27 8.68
CA PHE A 86 -10.03 -8.47 8.63
C PHE A 86 -10.45 -9.85 9.16
N ILE A 87 -9.72 -10.90 8.81
CA ILE A 87 -9.96 -12.26 9.33
C ILE A 87 -9.78 -12.28 10.85
N ILE A 88 -8.71 -11.69 11.37
CA ILE A 88 -8.46 -11.61 12.82
C ILE A 88 -9.61 -10.87 13.50
N GLU A 89 -9.99 -9.69 13.00
CA GLU A 89 -11.09 -8.90 13.59
C GLU A 89 -12.42 -9.66 13.57
N ALA A 90 -12.71 -10.40 12.49
CA ALA A 90 -13.91 -11.23 12.40
C ALA A 90 -13.90 -12.36 13.44
N ILE A 91 -12.77 -13.04 13.62
CA ILE A 91 -12.60 -14.09 14.64
C ILE A 91 -12.73 -13.50 16.05
N THR A 92 -12.08 -12.36 16.32
CA THR A 92 -12.14 -11.69 17.63
C THR A 92 -13.55 -11.24 17.97
N LYS A 93 -14.33 -10.71 17.01
CA LYS A 93 -15.74 -10.35 17.24
C LYS A 93 -16.65 -11.56 17.46
N ALA A 94 -16.26 -12.75 17.00
CA ALA A 94 -17.01 -13.99 17.18
C ALA A 94 -16.70 -14.68 18.52
N MET A 95 -15.66 -14.27 19.24
CA MET A 95 -15.41 -14.72 20.60
C MET A 95 -16.40 -14.02 21.55
N PRO A 96 -17.09 -14.76 22.44
CA PRO A 96 -18.00 -14.20 23.43
C PRO A 96 -17.30 -13.40 24.53
#